data_AF-A0A8S3WT15-F1
#
_entry.id   AF-A0A8S3WT15-F1
#
_cell.length_a   1.000
_cell.length_b   1.000
_cell.length_c   1.000
_cell.angle_alpha   90.00
_cell.angle_beta   90.00
_cell.angle_gamma   90.00
#
_symmetry.space_group_name_H-M   'P 1'
#
loop_
_entity.id
_entity.type
_entity.pdbx_description
1 polymer ?
#
loop_
_entity_poly.entity_id
_entity_poly.type
_entity_poly.pdbx_seq_one_letter_code
_entity_poly.pdbx_strand_id
1 'polypeptide(L)'
;MIGLSNKPDYNTCDYWIVISNHPHSYIKEGTEPRTKVYTPDILSAEEYRKFWIAWNGGFVRLGQGDDSTPIILCANKVPGLKYITFDVRTRSPVYWKFELPPMLVKPKLKTLIGGEPQWLATDHQLPEGAIIGGYEKEALYIIRAPHRGSLTPGKFVPSLGLGFIPWGYKAHEKSEFEVLCGYNCIWVPSRVNKIPVGAVVGGYSEDDGSDKLYVGRAAHEGHLIPGKVSPSHRVCYIPYNNKEIPKSSYEILIVPKRNTRYANKFFVYDIELESGSESENDESDNDTNNESYDDSDNDIVYYEEDVE
;
A
#
# COMPACT_ATOMS: atom_id res chain seq x y z
N MET A 1 -13.69 8.55 -32.76
CA MET A 1 -13.98 8.46 -31.31
C MET A 1 -13.12 7.37 -30.72
N ILE A 2 -12.68 7.55 -29.48
CA ILE A 2 -11.75 6.64 -28.80
C ILE A 2 -12.39 6.29 -27.46
N GLY A 3 -12.74 5.02 -27.28
CA GLY A 3 -13.37 4.50 -26.07
C GLY A 3 -12.32 3.99 -25.09
N LEU A 4 -12.51 4.27 -23.80
CA LEU A 4 -11.72 3.71 -22.71
C LEU A 4 -12.62 2.84 -21.83
N SER A 5 -12.14 1.68 -21.39
CA SER A 5 -12.87 0.82 -20.45
C SER A 5 -11.96 0.09 -19.45
N ASN A 6 -12.52 -0.23 -18.28
CA ASN A 6 -11.94 -1.18 -17.32
C ASN A 6 -12.24 -2.66 -17.65
N LYS A 7 -13.21 -2.93 -18.54
CA LYS A 7 -13.64 -4.27 -18.98
C LYS A 7 -13.39 -4.45 -20.49
N PRO A 8 -13.20 -5.70 -20.97
CA PRO A 8 -12.90 -5.95 -22.38
C PRO A 8 -14.14 -5.88 -23.30
N ASP A 9 -15.30 -5.45 -22.80
CA ASP A 9 -16.54 -5.35 -23.58
C ASP A 9 -16.60 -4.05 -24.38
N TYR A 10 -16.81 -4.19 -25.69
CA TYR A 10 -16.98 -3.08 -26.62
C TYR A 10 -18.22 -2.22 -26.33
N ASN A 11 -19.28 -2.83 -25.78
CA ASN A 11 -20.56 -2.16 -25.54
C ASN A 11 -20.55 -1.26 -24.29
N THR A 12 -19.62 -1.48 -23.35
CA THR A 12 -19.54 -0.76 -22.06
C THR A 12 -18.25 0.04 -21.93
N CYS A 13 -18.06 1.02 -22.83
CA CYS A 13 -17.00 2.01 -22.68
C CYS A 13 -17.37 3.03 -21.59
N ASP A 14 -16.54 3.12 -20.56
CA ASP A 14 -16.68 4.06 -19.44
C ASP A 14 -16.58 5.52 -19.93
N TYR A 15 -15.56 5.79 -20.76
CA TYR A 15 -15.35 7.10 -21.37
C TYR A 15 -15.27 7.01 -22.88
N TRP A 16 -15.78 8.04 -23.55
CA TRP A 16 -15.50 8.30 -24.97
C TRP A 16 -14.82 9.66 -25.14
N ILE A 17 -13.64 9.63 -25.72
CA ILE A 17 -12.91 10.81 -26.19
C ILE A 17 -13.34 11.06 -27.64
N VAL A 18 -14.00 12.20 -27.86
CA VAL A 18 -14.54 12.61 -29.16
C VAL A 18 -13.71 13.77 -29.68
N ILE A 19 -12.80 13.44 -30.59
CA ILE A 19 -12.15 14.40 -31.51
C ILE A 19 -13.05 14.45 -32.75
N SER A 20 -13.45 15.65 -33.19
CA SER A 20 -14.41 15.80 -34.28
C SER A 20 -14.08 16.98 -35.20
N ASN A 21 -14.67 17.00 -36.39
CA ASN A 21 -14.59 18.14 -37.32
C ASN A 21 -15.68 19.21 -37.03
N HIS A 22 -16.37 19.11 -35.90
CA HIS A 22 -17.13 20.23 -35.34
C HIS A 22 -16.21 21.06 -34.44
N PRO A 23 -16.52 22.33 -34.17
CA PRO A 23 -15.65 23.25 -33.41
C PRO A 23 -15.42 22.86 -31.94
N HIS A 24 -15.80 21.66 -31.51
CA HIS A 24 -15.57 21.19 -30.15
C HIS A 24 -15.15 19.73 -30.13
N SER A 25 -14.19 19.44 -29.26
CA SER A 25 -13.82 18.10 -28.83
C SER A 25 -14.23 17.91 -27.37
N TYR A 26 -14.56 16.68 -26.98
CA TYR A 26 -15.09 16.42 -25.64
C TYR A 26 -14.80 15.01 -25.14
N ILE A 27 -14.76 14.89 -23.82
CA ILE A 27 -14.80 13.61 -23.10
C ILE A 27 -16.22 13.45 -22.57
N LYS A 28 -16.88 12.35 -22.90
CA LYS A 28 -18.21 11.98 -22.37
C LYS A 28 -18.14 10.71 -21.53
N GLU A 29 -19.05 10.60 -20.57
CA GLU A 29 -19.26 9.45 -19.69
C GLU A 29 -20.68 8.95 -20.01
N GLY A 30 -20.79 7.73 -20.54
CA GLY A 30 -22.04 7.26 -21.17
C GLY A 30 -22.50 8.12 -22.37
N THR A 31 -23.64 8.80 -22.22
CA THR A 31 -24.27 9.64 -23.25
C THR A 31 -23.87 11.11 -23.18
N GLU A 32 -23.52 11.65 -22.01
CA GLU A 32 -23.41 13.10 -21.80
C GLU A 32 -21.96 13.63 -21.78
N PRO A 33 -21.69 14.80 -22.41
CA PRO A 33 -20.35 15.40 -22.45
C PRO A 33 -19.96 15.97 -21.09
N ARG A 34 -18.97 15.35 -20.44
CA ARG A 34 -18.47 15.73 -19.12
C ARG A 34 -17.43 16.86 -19.17
N THR A 35 -16.66 16.96 -20.25
CA THR A 35 -15.76 18.09 -20.50
C THR A 35 -15.73 18.38 -21.98
N LYS A 36 -16.11 19.59 -22.38
CA LYS A 36 -16.21 20.03 -23.78
C LYS A 36 -15.37 21.29 -23.98
N VAL A 37 -14.48 21.27 -24.96
CA VAL A 37 -13.51 22.34 -25.22
C VAL A 37 -13.65 22.79 -26.67
N TYR A 38 -13.60 24.10 -26.90
CA TYR A 38 -13.61 24.69 -28.23
C TYR A 38 -12.27 24.38 -28.92
N THR A 39 -12.33 23.63 -30.01
CA THR A 39 -11.16 23.11 -30.76
C THR A 39 -11.46 23.17 -32.25
N PRO A 40 -11.54 24.37 -32.84
CA PRO A 40 -11.76 24.54 -34.28
C PRO A 40 -10.61 23.90 -35.06
N ASP A 41 -10.93 23.38 -36.23
CA ASP A 41 -9.97 22.83 -37.20
C ASP A 41 -8.97 21.83 -36.61
N ILE A 42 -9.32 21.11 -35.53
CA ILE A 42 -8.41 20.18 -34.84
C ILE A 42 -8.05 18.98 -35.72
N LEU A 43 -8.97 18.52 -36.57
CA LEU A 43 -8.74 17.50 -37.59
C LEU A 43 -8.43 18.14 -38.95
N SER A 44 -7.73 17.41 -39.81
CA SER A 44 -7.53 17.75 -41.23
C SER A 44 -7.86 16.55 -42.11
N ALA A 45 -8.25 16.82 -43.35
CA ALA A 45 -8.41 15.82 -44.40
C ALA A 45 -7.13 15.63 -45.24
N GLU A 46 -6.17 16.56 -45.15
CA GLU A 46 -4.98 16.63 -46.01
C GLU A 46 -3.71 16.11 -45.32
N GLU A 47 -3.69 16.10 -43.99
CA GLU A 47 -2.50 15.74 -43.18
C GLU A 47 -2.85 14.87 -41.97
N TYR A 48 -1.90 14.04 -41.54
CA TYR A 48 -1.98 13.34 -40.27
C TYR A 48 -1.64 14.28 -39.11
N ARG A 49 -2.50 14.30 -38.09
CA ARG A 49 -2.27 15.06 -36.86
C ARG A 49 -2.06 14.12 -35.68
N LYS A 50 -0.99 14.38 -34.93
CA LYS A 50 -0.61 13.60 -33.75
C LYS A 50 -1.44 14.03 -32.55
N PHE A 51 -1.97 13.05 -31.82
CA PHE A 51 -2.66 13.23 -30.55
C PHE A 51 -2.14 12.22 -29.54
N TRP A 52 -2.18 12.60 -28.27
CA TRP A 52 -1.85 11.70 -27.16
C TRP A 52 -3.00 11.65 -26.15
N ILE A 53 -3.13 10.50 -25.49
CA ILE A 53 -4.15 10.25 -24.48
C ILE A 53 -3.48 9.61 -23.26
N ALA A 54 -3.85 10.07 -22.07
CA ALA A 54 -3.35 9.52 -20.81
C ALA A 54 -4.46 9.48 -19.75
N TRP A 55 -4.55 8.38 -18.98
CA TRP A 55 -5.55 8.19 -17.92
C TRP A 55 -4.93 7.94 -16.54
N ASN A 56 -3.82 8.62 -16.24
CA ASN A 56 -3.05 8.50 -15.01
C ASN A 56 -3.32 9.62 -13.99
N GLY A 57 -2.98 9.37 -12.72
CA GLY A 57 -3.05 10.38 -11.66
C GLY A 57 -4.45 10.94 -11.39
N GLY A 58 -5.51 10.15 -11.62
CA GLY A 58 -6.90 10.55 -11.38
C GLY A 58 -7.55 11.40 -12.48
N PHE A 59 -6.97 11.48 -13.68
CA PHE A 59 -7.57 12.22 -14.81
C PHE A 59 -7.41 11.49 -16.14
N VAL A 60 -8.43 11.58 -17.00
CA VAL A 60 -8.36 11.32 -18.44
C VAL A 60 -7.98 12.61 -19.16
N ARG A 61 -6.96 12.54 -20.02
CA ARG A 61 -6.38 13.67 -20.76
C ARG A 61 -6.34 13.39 -22.24
N LEU A 62 -6.55 14.43 -23.04
CA LEU A 62 -6.28 14.49 -24.48
C LEU A 62 -5.36 15.69 -24.74
N GLY A 63 -4.28 15.50 -25.51
CA GLY A 63 -3.46 16.59 -26.05
C GLY A 63 -3.04 16.33 -27.50
N GLN A 64 -2.32 17.29 -28.08
CA GLN A 64 -1.97 17.33 -29.51
C GLN A 64 -0.47 17.55 -29.70
N GLY A 65 0.10 16.97 -30.77
CA GLY A 65 1.52 17.05 -31.07
C GLY A 65 2.36 16.42 -29.97
N ASP A 66 3.41 17.14 -29.58
CA ASP A 66 4.34 16.79 -28.49
C ASP A 66 4.22 17.75 -27.28
N ASP A 67 3.16 18.58 -27.23
CA ASP A 67 2.89 19.45 -26.07
C ASP A 67 2.45 18.62 -24.87
N SER A 68 3.11 18.80 -23.72
CA SER A 68 2.75 18.17 -22.45
C SER A 68 1.42 18.67 -21.86
N THR A 69 0.90 19.78 -22.35
CA THR A 69 -0.32 20.44 -21.88
C THR A 69 -1.55 19.75 -22.48
N PRO A 70 -2.49 19.23 -21.67
CA PRO A 70 -3.71 18.64 -22.20
C PRO A 70 -4.66 19.72 -22.75
N ILE A 71 -5.19 19.51 -23.94
CA ILE A 71 -6.32 20.28 -24.51
C ILE A 71 -7.60 20.00 -23.72
N ILE A 72 -7.81 18.74 -23.32
CA ILE A 72 -8.95 18.34 -22.47
C ILE A 72 -8.44 17.60 -21.25
N LEU A 73 -8.88 18.06 -20.07
CA LEU A 73 -8.62 17.45 -18.78
C LEU A 73 -9.95 17.11 -18.12
N CYS A 74 -10.23 15.82 -17.91
CA CYS A 74 -11.43 15.32 -17.23
C CYS A 74 -11.01 14.47 -16.02
N ALA A 75 -11.56 14.71 -14.83
CA ALA A 75 -11.28 13.87 -13.67
C ALA A 75 -11.80 12.43 -13.90
N ASN A 76 -10.94 11.43 -13.71
CA ASN A 76 -11.28 10.02 -13.90
C ASN A 76 -11.96 9.49 -12.62
N LYS A 77 -13.18 8.95 -12.75
CA LYS A 77 -13.88 8.25 -11.65
C LYS A 77 -13.71 6.73 -11.72
N VAL A 78 -13.25 6.19 -12.85
CA VAL A 78 -13.17 4.74 -13.07
C VAL A 78 -11.75 4.23 -12.78
N PRO A 79 -11.55 3.40 -11.74
CA PRO A 79 -10.26 2.77 -11.48
C PRO A 79 -9.94 1.71 -12.54
N GLY A 80 -8.66 1.50 -12.82
CA GLY A 80 -8.20 0.37 -13.62
C GLY A 80 -8.57 0.37 -15.11
N LEU A 81 -8.83 1.53 -15.72
CA LEU A 81 -8.95 1.68 -17.17
C LEU A 81 -7.72 1.03 -17.86
N LYS A 82 -7.96 0.06 -18.74
CA LYS A 82 -6.92 -0.78 -19.35
C LYS A 82 -7.18 -1.22 -20.78
N TYR A 83 -8.40 -1.00 -21.29
CA TYR A 83 -8.77 -1.28 -22.68
C TYR A 83 -9.06 0.01 -23.43
N ILE A 84 -8.69 0.02 -24.72
CA ILE A 84 -8.97 1.10 -25.67
C ILE A 84 -9.72 0.48 -26.85
N THR A 85 -10.75 1.18 -27.34
CA THR A 85 -11.44 0.85 -28.59
C THR A 85 -11.62 2.10 -29.46
N PHE A 86 -12.00 1.91 -30.72
CA PHE A 86 -12.18 2.98 -31.70
C PHE A 86 -13.54 2.86 -32.37
N ASP A 87 -14.27 3.97 -32.43
CA ASP A 87 -15.56 4.10 -33.11
C ASP A 87 -15.50 5.29 -34.08
N VAL A 88 -16.04 5.12 -35.29
CA VAL A 88 -16.01 6.12 -36.37
C VAL A 88 -17.45 6.39 -36.80
N ARG A 89 -18.06 7.43 -36.20
CA ARG A 89 -19.42 7.88 -36.51
C ARG A 89 -19.47 8.84 -37.70
N THR A 90 -18.77 8.51 -38.78
CA THR A 90 -18.72 9.30 -40.02
C THR A 90 -18.94 8.41 -41.23
N ARG A 91 -19.55 8.96 -42.30
CA ARG A 91 -19.66 8.26 -43.59
C ARG A 91 -18.32 8.17 -44.33
N SER A 92 -17.40 9.09 -44.03
CA SER A 92 -16.03 9.07 -44.57
C SER A 92 -15.14 8.14 -43.72
N PRO A 93 -14.21 7.38 -44.35
CA PRO A 93 -13.23 6.56 -43.63
C PRO A 93 -12.25 7.45 -42.85
N VAL A 94 -11.83 6.99 -41.67
CA VAL A 94 -10.80 7.63 -40.85
C VAL A 94 -9.63 6.66 -40.69
N TYR A 95 -8.44 7.09 -41.10
CA TYR A 95 -7.21 6.31 -41.00
C TYR A 95 -6.51 6.62 -39.69
N TRP A 96 -6.21 5.58 -38.91
CA TRP A 96 -5.51 5.69 -37.64
C TRP A 96 -4.11 5.09 -37.75
N LYS A 97 -3.10 5.81 -37.24
CA LYS A 97 -1.75 5.31 -37.03
C LYS A 97 -1.45 5.38 -35.54
N PHE A 98 -1.03 4.25 -34.96
CA PHE A 98 -0.80 4.15 -33.52
C PHE A 98 0.70 4.00 -33.23
N GLU A 99 1.20 4.87 -32.36
CA GLU A 99 2.43 4.63 -31.61
C GLU A 99 2.00 4.04 -30.27
N LEU A 100 2.12 2.71 -30.13
CA LEU A 100 1.94 2.09 -28.83
C LEU A 100 3.03 2.64 -27.89
N PRO A 101 2.72 2.94 -26.62
CA PRO A 101 3.75 3.32 -25.66
C PRO A 101 4.81 2.20 -25.62
N PRO A 102 6.10 2.54 -25.42
CA PRO A 102 7.13 1.52 -25.30
C PRO A 102 6.69 0.55 -24.21
N MET A 103 6.66 -0.74 -24.53
CA MET A 103 6.30 -1.79 -23.58
C MET A 103 7.21 -1.65 -22.37
N LEU A 104 6.67 -1.12 -21.27
CA LEU A 104 7.37 -1.05 -20.01
C LEU A 104 7.55 -2.49 -19.56
N VAL A 105 8.73 -3.04 -19.87
CA VAL A 105 9.16 -4.35 -19.41
C VAL A 105 9.09 -4.27 -17.90
N LYS A 106 8.04 -4.87 -17.30
CA LYS A 106 7.93 -5.00 -15.84
C LYS A 106 9.29 -5.54 -15.39
N PRO A 107 10.06 -4.78 -14.60
CA PRO A 107 11.44 -5.13 -14.33
C PRO A 107 11.43 -6.54 -13.77
N LYS A 108 12.21 -7.45 -14.39
CA LYS A 108 12.33 -8.82 -13.88
C LYS A 108 12.99 -8.73 -12.52
N LEU A 109 12.16 -8.69 -11.47
CA LEU A 109 12.60 -8.67 -10.08
C LEU A 109 13.53 -9.87 -9.92
N LYS A 110 14.82 -9.57 -9.67
CA LYS A 110 15.86 -10.58 -9.57
C LYS A 110 15.42 -11.55 -8.48
N THR A 111 15.05 -12.76 -8.86
CA THR A 111 14.61 -13.78 -7.91
C THR A 111 15.85 -14.24 -7.16
N LEU A 112 16.11 -13.62 -6.01
CA LEU A 112 17.24 -13.95 -5.17
C LEU A 112 16.97 -15.33 -4.55
N ILE A 113 17.72 -16.32 -5.05
CA ILE A 113 17.72 -17.70 -4.56
C ILE A 113 18.73 -17.75 -3.41
N GLY A 114 18.24 -18.04 -2.20
CA GLY A 114 18.96 -17.75 -0.97
C GLY A 114 18.83 -16.28 -0.55
N GLY A 115 19.26 -15.95 0.67
CA GLY A 115 19.11 -14.61 1.25
C GLY A 115 18.08 -14.49 2.37
N GLU A 116 17.94 -15.53 3.20
CA GLU A 116 17.29 -15.37 4.51
C GLU A 116 18.06 -14.33 5.36
N PRO A 117 17.40 -13.60 6.28
CA PRO A 117 18.07 -12.64 7.14
C PRO A 117 19.15 -13.32 8.00
N GLN A 118 20.38 -12.82 7.85
CA GLN A 118 21.59 -13.24 8.54
C GLN A 118 22.23 -12.04 9.26
N TRP A 119 22.89 -12.30 10.38
CA TRP A 119 23.61 -11.30 11.15
C TRP A 119 25.09 -11.37 10.75
N LEU A 120 25.65 -10.24 10.31
CA LEU A 120 27.03 -10.13 9.89
C LEU A 120 27.77 -9.12 10.78
N ALA A 121 28.92 -9.53 11.33
CA ALA A 121 29.85 -8.60 11.97
C ALA A 121 30.45 -7.65 10.92
N THR A 122 30.75 -6.42 11.33
CA THR A 122 31.30 -5.36 10.46
C THR A 122 32.36 -4.55 11.21
N ASP A 123 33.35 -4.07 10.46
CA ASP A 123 34.39 -3.12 10.86
C ASP A 123 33.94 -1.65 10.62
N HIS A 124 32.66 -1.37 10.90
CA HIS A 124 31.95 -0.10 10.64
C HIS A 124 31.63 0.20 9.17
N GLN A 125 32.00 -0.65 8.21
CA GLN A 125 31.52 -0.56 6.82
C GLN A 125 30.23 -1.37 6.60
N LEU A 126 29.20 -0.76 5.98
CA LEU A 126 27.94 -1.45 5.72
C LEU A 126 28.13 -2.63 4.75
N PRO A 127 27.83 -3.88 5.16
CA PRO A 127 27.93 -5.04 4.28
C PRO A 127 26.86 -5.02 3.17
N GLU A 128 27.11 -5.71 2.07
CA GLU A 128 26.14 -5.84 0.98
C GLU A 128 24.85 -6.52 1.47
N GLY A 129 23.69 -5.96 1.10
CA GLY A 129 22.40 -6.47 1.52
C GLY A 129 21.98 -6.08 2.95
N ALA A 130 22.67 -5.15 3.60
CA ALA A 130 22.24 -4.57 4.89
C ALA A 130 20.80 -4.02 4.79
N ILE A 131 19.94 -4.41 5.73
CA ILE A 131 18.51 -4.05 5.72
C ILE A 131 18.32 -2.66 6.34
N ILE A 132 17.71 -1.76 5.57
CA ILE A 132 17.25 -0.45 6.05
C ILE A 132 16.09 -0.67 7.04
N GLY A 133 16.34 -0.33 8.30
CA GLY A 133 15.39 -0.45 9.40
C GLY A 133 14.42 0.73 9.50
N GLY A 134 14.84 1.92 9.04
CA GLY A 134 14.05 3.13 9.14
C GLY A 134 14.80 4.38 8.69
N TYR A 135 14.39 5.54 9.19
CA TYR A 135 14.92 6.84 8.80
C TYR A 135 14.86 7.85 9.95
N GLU A 136 15.99 8.54 10.17
CA GLU A 136 16.17 9.61 11.16
C GLU A 136 17.24 10.57 10.63
N LYS A 137 16.84 11.53 9.79
CA LYS A 137 17.73 12.43 9.00
C LYS A 137 18.59 11.72 7.94
N GLU A 138 18.93 10.46 8.15
CA GLU A 138 19.55 9.53 7.20
C GLU A 138 18.90 8.14 7.30
N ALA A 139 19.28 7.23 6.40
CA ALA A 139 18.82 5.84 6.43
C ALA A 139 19.43 5.10 7.63
N LEU A 140 18.57 4.54 8.49
CA LEU A 140 18.98 3.73 9.64
C LEU A 140 19.04 2.25 9.26
N TYR A 141 20.07 1.55 9.71
CA TYR A 141 20.22 0.12 9.48
C TYR A 141 19.94 -0.69 10.75
N ILE A 142 19.47 -1.92 10.57
CA ILE A 142 19.13 -2.81 11.69
C ILE A 142 20.40 -3.46 12.20
N ILE A 143 20.64 -3.34 13.50
CA ILE A 143 21.75 -4.03 14.18
C ILE A 143 21.26 -4.84 15.37
N ARG A 144 22.14 -5.70 15.90
CA ARG A 144 22.07 -6.20 17.27
C ARG A 144 23.44 -6.10 17.93
N ALA A 145 23.46 -5.95 19.25
CA ALA A 145 24.70 -5.82 19.99
C ALA A 145 24.59 -6.39 21.43
N PRO A 146 25.67 -6.94 21.99
CA PRO A 146 25.67 -7.47 23.35
C PRO A 146 25.69 -6.34 24.40
N HIS A 147 24.86 -6.48 25.43
CA HIS A 147 24.78 -5.55 26.56
C HIS A 147 24.30 -6.26 27.83
N ARG A 148 25.15 -6.31 28.86
CA ARG A 148 24.81 -6.81 30.21
C ARG A 148 24.15 -8.20 30.25
N GLY A 149 24.54 -9.11 29.34
CA GLY A 149 23.97 -10.46 29.24
C GLY A 149 22.87 -10.60 28.18
N SER A 150 22.19 -9.51 27.82
CA SER A 150 21.26 -9.48 26.68
C SER A 150 21.99 -9.32 25.34
N LEU A 151 21.43 -9.93 24.29
CA LEU A 151 21.71 -9.56 22.90
C LEU A 151 20.52 -8.73 22.38
N THR A 152 20.72 -7.43 22.20
CA THR A 152 19.61 -6.49 21.94
C THR A 152 19.68 -5.90 20.52
N PRO A 153 18.58 -5.91 19.74
CA PRO A 153 18.50 -5.21 18.46
C PRO A 153 18.27 -3.68 18.60
N GLY A 154 18.74 -2.92 17.62
CA GLY A 154 18.74 -1.45 17.61
C GLY A 154 18.99 -0.83 16.23
N LYS A 155 19.49 0.42 16.21
CA LYS A 155 19.76 1.20 14.99
C LYS A 155 21.26 1.42 14.80
N PHE A 156 21.73 1.42 13.56
CA PHE A 156 23.04 1.95 13.16
C PHE A 156 22.87 3.25 12.38
N VAL A 157 23.73 4.22 12.68
CA VAL A 157 23.76 5.56 12.09
C VAL A 157 25.05 5.70 11.26
N PRO A 158 24.98 5.59 9.92
CA PRO A 158 26.15 5.58 9.05
C PRO A 158 27.06 6.81 9.21
N SER A 159 26.51 8.02 9.31
CA SER A 159 27.29 9.26 9.47
C SER A 159 28.13 9.31 10.75
N LEU A 160 27.76 8.54 11.78
CA LEU A 160 28.47 8.45 13.05
C LEU A 160 29.38 7.22 13.13
N GLY A 161 29.18 6.20 12.28
CA GLY A 161 29.84 4.90 12.41
C GLY A 161 29.43 4.10 13.65
N LEU A 162 28.32 4.48 14.29
CA LEU A 162 27.91 3.99 15.62
C LEU A 162 26.54 3.31 15.63
N GLY A 163 26.47 2.24 16.42
CA GLY A 163 25.24 1.57 16.78
C GLY A 163 24.61 2.15 18.06
N PHE A 164 23.29 2.08 18.17
CA PHE A 164 22.54 2.45 19.37
C PHE A 164 21.50 1.39 19.69
N ILE A 165 21.49 0.91 20.93
CA ILE A 165 20.54 -0.09 21.43
C ILE A 165 19.72 0.45 22.62
N PRO A 166 18.42 0.11 22.73
CA PRO A 166 17.60 0.47 23.89
C PRO A 166 17.79 -0.55 25.02
N TRP A 167 18.21 -0.12 26.22
CA TRP A 167 18.31 -0.98 27.40
C TRP A 167 18.21 -0.19 28.72
N GLY A 168 17.43 -0.67 29.68
CA GLY A 168 17.39 -0.14 31.05
C GLY A 168 17.10 1.37 31.12
N TYR A 169 16.05 1.81 30.43
CA TYR A 169 15.59 3.20 30.32
C TYR A 169 16.53 4.15 29.54
N LYS A 170 17.63 3.65 28.97
CA LYS A 170 18.61 4.45 28.19
C LYS A 170 18.85 3.87 26.80
N ALA A 171 19.26 4.74 25.87
CA ALA A 171 19.92 4.29 24.66
C ALA A 171 21.43 4.19 24.95
N HIS A 172 22.06 3.09 24.53
CA HIS A 172 23.49 2.86 24.71
C HIS A 172 24.17 2.82 23.35
N GLU A 173 25.24 3.60 23.24
CA GLU A 173 26.15 3.59 22.10
C GLU A 173 26.94 2.28 22.04
N LYS A 174 27.18 1.79 20.82
CA LYS A 174 27.87 0.52 20.54
C LYS A 174 28.79 0.71 19.33
N SER A 175 30.08 0.52 19.55
CA SER A 175 31.08 0.34 18.49
C SER A 175 31.00 -1.08 17.90
N GLU A 176 30.85 -2.09 18.74
CA GLU A 176 30.75 -3.50 18.34
C GLU A 176 29.28 -3.95 18.23
N PHE A 177 28.88 -4.38 17.04
CA PHE A 177 27.55 -4.88 16.71
C PHE A 177 27.56 -5.74 15.43
N GLU A 178 26.48 -6.48 15.19
CA GLU A 178 26.22 -7.17 13.93
C GLU A 178 25.09 -6.47 13.17
N VAL A 179 25.20 -6.36 11.86
CA VAL A 179 24.19 -5.79 10.95
C VAL A 179 23.30 -6.90 10.39
N LEU A 180 21.99 -6.68 10.37
CA LEU A 180 21.05 -7.58 9.72
C LEU A 180 21.10 -7.41 8.20
N CYS A 181 21.44 -8.48 7.50
CA CYS A 181 21.60 -8.49 6.05
C CYS A 181 20.72 -9.57 5.43
N GLY A 182 20.18 -9.33 4.25
CA GLY A 182 19.36 -10.30 3.52
C GLY A 182 18.18 -9.67 2.81
N TYR A 183 17.26 -10.52 2.32
CA TYR A 183 16.19 -10.11 1.41
C TYR A 183 14.86 -10.77 1.80
N ASN A 184 13.78 -10.42 1.10
CA ASN A 184 12.44 -10.99 1.28
C ASN A 184 11.84 -10.84 2.70
N CYS A 185 12.35 -9.91 3.50
CA CYS A 185 11.75 -9.52 4.77
C CYS A 185 10.66 -8.48 4.53
N ILE A 186 9.56 -8.53 5.29
CA ILE A 186 8.50 -7.51 5.27
C ILE A 186 8.22 -6.98 6.67
N TRP A 187 7.79 -5.72 6.75
CA TRP A 187 7.35 -5.10 7.98
C TRP A 187 5.84 -5.29 8.13
N VAL A 188 5.41 -5.87 9.25
CA VAL A 188 3.99 -6.09 9.56
C VAL A 188 3.60 -5.22 10.76
N PRO A 189 2.58 -4.35 10.64
CA PRO A 189 2.03 -3.61 11.78
C PRO A 189 1.59 -4.58 12.87
N SER A 190 2.08 -4.38 14.09
CA SER A 190 1.66 -5.15 15.26
C SER A 190 1.34 -4.23 16.45
N ARG A 191 0.43 -4.71 17.28
CA ARG A 191 -0.03 -4.08 18.51
C ARG A 191 -0.25 -5.19 19.52
N VAL A 192 0.43 -5.12 20.66
CA VAL A 192 0.22 -5.91 21.91
C VAL A 192 0.11 -7.44 21.74
N ASN A 193 1.03 -8.20 22.34
CA ASN A 193 1.02 -9.68 22.46
C ASN A 193 0.95 -10.53 21.18
N LYS A 194 0.75 -9.93 20.00
CA LYS A 194 0.71 -10.65 18.71
C LYS A 194 2.06 -10.60 18.02
N ILE A 195 2.94 -11.54 18.36
CA ILE A 195 4.16 -11.79 17.58
C ILE A 195 3.77 -12.64 16.35
N PRO A 196 3.90 -12.13 15.12
CA PRO A 196 3.52 -12.86 13.91
C PRO A 196 4.47 -14.04 13.65
N VAL A 197 3.93 -15.07 13.00
CA VAL A 197 4.72 -16.23 12.54
C VAL A 197 5.80 -15.76 11.55
N GLY A 198 7.04 -16.22 11.75
CA GLY A 198 8.17 -15.82 10.92
C GLY A 198 8.85 -14.51 11.36
N ALA A 199 8.49 -13.93 12.50
CA ALA A 199 9.18 -12.78 13.09
C ALA A 199 10.69 -13.03 13.25
N VAL A 200 11.49 -12.02 12.87
CA VAL A 200 12.95 -12.08 12.93
C VAL A 200 13.43 -11.89 14.37
N VAL A 201 14.06 -12.93 14.91
CA VAL A 201 14.69 -12.88 16.24
C VAL A 201 15.93 -11.99 16.16
N GLY A 202 15.92 -10.91 16.96
CA GLY A 202 17.03 -9.96 17.10
C GLY A 202 18.01 -10.34 18.22
N GLY A 203 17.58 -11.17 19.16
CA GLY A 203 18.41 -11.69 20.25
C GLY A 203 17.57 -12.16 21.43
N TYR A 204 18.00 -11.87 22.65
CA TYR A 204 17.43 -12.40 23.89
C TYR A 204 17.68 -11.47 25.08
N SER A 205 16.86 -11.58 26.14
CA SER A 205 16.98 -10.83 27.41
C SER A 205 18.14 -11.32 28.29
N GLU A 206 18.28 -10.76 29.50
CA GLU A 206 19.28 -11.22 30.48
C GLU A 206 19.00 -12.60 31.08
N ASP A 207 17.73 -13.02 31.14
CA ASP A 207 17.30 -14.26 31.77
C ASP A 207 17.58 -15.45 30.83
N ASP A 208 18.70 -16.14 31.08
CA ASP A 208 19.19 -17.41 30.50
C ASP A 208 19.13 -17.61 28.97
N GLY A 209 18.75 -16.58 28.21
CA GLY A 209 18.50 -16.64 26.77
C GLY A 209 17.10 -17.14 26.40
N SER A 210 16.23 -17.50 27.35
CA SER A 210 14.87 -18.00 27.07
C SER A 210 13.97 -16.95 26.43
N ASP A 211 14.03 -15.70 26.91
CA ASP A 211 13.13 -14.63 26.50
C ASP A 211 13.62 -13.93 25.22
N LYS A 212 13.11 -14.41 24.08
CA LYS A 212 13.49 -13.94 22.73
C LYS A 212 13.05 -12.49 22.47
N LEU A 213 13.99 -11.67 22.02
CA LEU A 213 13.75 -10.33 21.51
C LEU A 213 13.62 -10.35 19.99
N TYR A 214 12.64 -9.63 19.46
CA TYR A 214 12.38 -9.55 18.02
C TYR A 214 12.77 -8.18 17.45
N VAL A 215 13.09 -8.15 16.16
CA VAL A 215 13.36 -6.91 15.42
C VAL A 215 12.04 -6.18 15.16
N GLY A 216 11.92 -4.97 15.70
CA GLY A 216 10.81 -4.07 15.42
C GLY A 216 11.27 -2.68 15.01
N ARG A 217 10.31 -1.84 14.59
CA ARG A 217 10.50 -0.40 14.41
C ARG A 217 9.25 0.36 14.81
N ALA A 218 9.40 1.62 15.21
CA ALA A 218 8.26 2.46 15.59
C ALA A 218 8.45 3.91 15.18
N ALA A 219 7.32 4.58 14.89
CA ALA A 219 7.30 5.99 14.53
C ALA A 219 7.39 6.89 15.78
N HIS A 220 8.30 7.86 15.79
CA HIS A 220 8.49 8.82 16.88
C HIS A 220 9.05 10.14 16.35
N GLU A 221 8.39 11.26 16.66
CA GLU A 221 8.80 12.62 16.25
C GLU A 221 9.08 12.77 14.74
N GLY A 222 8.26 12.13 13.89
CA GLY A 222 8.43 12.14 12.43
C GLY A 222 9.48 11.16 11.89
N HIS A 223 10.26 10.53 12.76
CA HIS A 223 11.24 9.50 12.41
C HIS A 223 10.64 8.09 12.52
N LEU A 224 11.25 7.13 11.82
CA LEU A 224 10.91 5.71 11.92
C LEU A 224 12.15 4.97 12.40
N ILE A 225 12.14 4.44 13.62
CA ILE A 225 13.35 4.01 14.33
C ILE A 225 13.29 2.51 14.63
N PRO A 226 14.29 1.69 14.22
CA PRO A 226 14.37 0.28 14.58
C PRO A 226 14.83 0.08 16.03
N GLY A 227 14.39 -1.02 16.65
CA GLY A 227 14.60 -1.33 18.06
C GLY A 227 14.18 -2.75 18.43
N LYS A 228 14.00 -2.99 19.74
CA LYS A 228 13.68 -4.32 20.28
C LYS A 228 12.21 -4.46 20.63
N VAL A 229 11.59 -5.55 20.19
CA VAL A 229 10.26 -5.97 20.65
C VAL A 229 10.45 -7.03 21.73
N SER A 230 10.00 -6.72 22.95
CA SER A 230 9.92 -7.69 24.04
C SER A 230 8.48 -8.24 24.09
N PRO A 231 8.26 -9.54 23.85
CA PRO A 231 6.94 -10.16 23.98
C PRO A 231 6.41 -10.06 25.41
N SER A 232 7.26 -10.34 26.40
CA SER A 232 6.93 -10.34 27.83
C SER A 232 6.52 -8.96 28.33
N HIS A 233 7.19 -7.90 27.86
CA HIS A 233 6.81 -6.51 28.16
C HIS A 233 5.73 -5.96 27.21
N ARG A 234 5.37 -6.69 26.16
CA ARG A 234 4.32 -6.36 25.17
C ARG A 234 4.58 -5.08 24.36
N VAL A 235 5.83 -4.63 24.33
CA VAL A 235 6.26 -3.29 23.91
C VAL A 235 7.45 -3.36 22.96
N CYS A 236 7.47 -2.48 21.96
CA CYS A 236 8.67 -2.14 21.20
C CYS A 236 9.39 -0.99 21.89
N TYR A 237 10.66 -1.16 22.19
CA TYR A 237 11.53 -0.12 22.71
C TYR A 237 12.45 0.39 21.60
N ILE A 238 12.55 1.70 21.44
CA ILE A 238 13.43 2.35 20.44
C ILE A 238 14.49 3.24 21.12
N PRO A 239 15.71 3.32 20.58
CA PRO A 239 16.76 4.22 21.08
C PRO A 239 16.65 5.61 20.44
N TYR A 240 16.35 6.65 21.22
CA TYR A 240 16.23 8.02 20.74
C TYR A 240 16.63 9.05 21.82
N ASN A 241 17.39 10.08 21.45
CA ASN A 241 17.87 11.14 22.35
C ASN A 241 18.40 10.61 23.70
N ASN A 242 19.30 9.62 23.65
CA ASN A 242 19.92 8.93 24.79
C ASN A 242 18.96 8.18 25.74
N LYS A 243 17.68 8.03 25.36
CA LYS A 243 16.63 7.34 26.13
C LYS A 243 16.14 6.09 25.41
N GLU A 244 15.71 5.11 26.20
CA GLU A 244 14.89 4.00 25.72
C GLU A 244 13.42 4.44 25.77
N ILE A 245 12.75 4.46 24.62
CA ILE A 245 11.37 4.94 24.50
C ILE A 245 10.43 3.76 24.24
N PRO A 246 9.44 3.48 25.13
CA PRO A 246 8.46 2.43 24.92
C PRO A 246 7.38 2.84 23.92
N LYS A 247 6.99 1.91 23.04
CA LYS A 247 6.00 2.08 21.98
C LYS A 247 5.06 0.87 21.95
N SER A 248 3.76 1.14 22.09
CA SER A 248 2.68 0.13 22.07
C SER A 248 2.17 -0.19 20.66
N SER A 249 2.39 0.72 19.71
CA SER A 249 2.13 0.54 18.26
C SER A 249 3.46 0.60 17.52
N TYR A 250 3.74 -0.43 16.73
CA TYR A 250 5.02 -0.65 16.06
C TYR A 250 4.85 -1.60 14.88
N GLU A 251 5.92 -1.83 14.11
CA GLU A 251 5.97 -2.88 13.09
C GLU A 251 7.01 -3.94 13.51
N ILE A 252 6.74 -5.20 13.20
CA ILE A 252 7.67 -6.33 13.41
C ILE A 252 8.21 -6.76 12.04
N LEU A 253 9.52 -7.02 11.96
CA LEU A 253 10.13 -7.59 10.75
C LEU A 253 9.86 -9.10 10.70
N ILE A 254 9.33 -9.60 9.58
CA ILE A 254 9.05 -11.04 9.38
C ILE A 254 9.65 -11.58 8.07
N VAL A 255 9.84 -12.90 8.02
CA VAL A 255 10.16 -13.68 6.81
C VAL A 255 8.93 -14.52 6.42
N PRO A 256 8.14 -14.13 5.41
CA PRO A 256 6.83 -14.76 5.13
C PRO A 256 6.88 -16.27 4.84
N LYS A 257 7.98 -16.75 4.26
CA LYS A 257 8.09 -18.15 3.78
C LYS A 257 8.46 -19.16 4.87
N ARG A 258 8.84 -18.72 6.08
CA ARG A 258 9.42 -19.63 7.11
C ARG A 258 8.43 -20.57 7.80
N ASN A 259 7.11 -20.40 7.68
CA ASN A 259 6.13 -21.33 8.26
C ASN A 259 4.72 -21.24 7.61
N THR A 260 4.46 -22.06 6.59
CA THR A 260 3.18 -22.09 5.85
C THR A 260 2.10 -23.01 6.44
N ARG A 261 2.29 -23.55 7.66
CA ARG A 261 1.47 -24.65 8.23
C ARG A 261 0.57 -24.29 9.43
N TYR A 262 0.30 -23.02 9.72
CA TYR A 262 -0.54 -22.63 10.88
C TYR A 262 -1.75 -21.78 10.48
N ALA A 263 -2.91 -22.09 11.08
CA ALA A 263 -4.22 -21.52 10.73
C ALA A 263 -4.45 -20.08 11.20
N ASN A 264 -3.60 -19.54 12.08
CA ASN A 264 -3.71 -18.16 12.56
C ASN A 264 -3.16 -17.16 11.53
N LYS A 265 -3.89 -16.99 10.41
CA LYS A 265 -3.71 -15.94 9.39
C LYS A 265 -4.05 -14.54 9.92
N PHE A 266 -3.58 -14.15 11.09
CA PHE A 266 -3.70 -12.76 11.55
C PHE A 266 -2.71 -11.88 10.76
N PHE A 267 -3.17 -11.46 9.57
CA PHE A 267 -2.56 -10.54 8.60
C PHE A 267 -1.36 -11.06 7.78
N VAL A 268 -1.67 -11.95 6.83
CA VAL A 268 -1.16 -11.87 5.45
C VAL A 268 -2.30 -12.15 4.46
N TYR A 269 -3.38 -11.39 4.59
CA TYR A 269 -4.32 -11.01 3.53
C TYR A 269 -4.40 -9.48 3.58
N ASP A 270 -4.74 -8.83 2.46
CA ASP A 270 -4.70 -7.37 2.24
C ASP A 270 -3.31 -6.77 1.88
N ILE A 271 -2.50 -7.55 1.16
CA ILE A 271 -1.72 -6.99 0.04
C ILE A 271 -2.11 -7.76 -1.23
N GLU A 272 -3.41 -7.81 -1.50
CA GLU A 272 -3.91 -8.00 -2.87
C GLU A 272 -4.11 -6.62 -3.51
N LEU A 273 -3.31 -6.34 -4.53
CA LEU A 273 -3.46 -5.18 -5.40
C LEU A 273 -4.56 -5.47 -6.43
N GLU A 274 -5.84 -5.38 -6.04
CA GLU A 274 -6.97 -5.36 -6.99
C GLU A 274 -8.22 -4.76 -6.30
N SER A 275 -8.74 -3.63 -6.82
CA SER A 275 -9.99 -3.53 -7.60
C SER A 275 -11.28 -3.51 -6.76
N GLY A 276 -12.28 -2.71 -7.17
CA GLY A 276 -13.56 -2.57 -6.45
C GLY A 276 -14.46 -3.83 -6.51
N SER A 277 -15.68 -3.81 -5.98
CA SER A 277 -16.54 -2.66 -5.66
C SER A 277 -17.80 -3.11 -4.89
N GLU A 278 -18.43 -2.20 -4.12
CA GLU A 278 -19.88 -2.22 -3.74
C GLU A 278 -20.39 -3.42 -2.91
N SER A 279 -21.42 -3.36 -2.06
CA SER A 279 -22.15 -2.27 -1.36
C SER A 279 -22.67 -2.87 -0.01
N GLU A 280 -23.50 -2.29 0.87
CA GLU A 280 -24.35 -1.09 0.89
C GLU A 280 -24.75 -0.72 2.37
N ASN A 281 -25.71 0.19 2.53
CA ASN A 281 -26.66 0.42 3.65
C ASN A 281 -26.27 0.10 5.12
N ASP A 282 -26.28 1.15 5.96
CA ASP A 282 -27.28 1.24 7.04
C ASP A 282 -27.59 2.72 7.34
N GLU A 283 -28.88 3.03 7.47
CA GLU A 283 -29.39 4.34 7.88
C GLU A 283 -29.21 4.52 9.39
N SER A 284 -29.06 5.77 9.86
CA SER A 284 -29.13 6.06 11.30
C SER A 284 -30.03 7.26 11.55
N ASP A 285 -31.22 6.98 12.05
CA ASP A 285 -32.19 7.97 12.51
C ASP A 285 -31.62 8.87 13.61
N ASN A 286 -32.09 10.11 13.61
CA ASN A 286 -32.12 10.97 14.79
C ASN A 286 -33.21 12.02 14.57
N ASP A 287 -34.41 11.76 15.10
CA ASP A 287 -35.28 12.84 15.55
C ASP A 287 -36.24 12.38 16.67
N THR A 288 -36.68 13.34 17.47
CA THR A 288 -37.16 13.15 18.85
C THR A 288 -38.69 13.17 19.03
N ASN A 289 -39.15 12.51 20.11
CA ASN A 289 -40.48 12.64 20.76
C ASN A 289 -41.66 12.06 19.94
N ASN A 290 -42.82 11.68 20.50
CA ASN A 290 -43.38 11.91 21.83
C ASN A 290 -44.49 10.86 22.14
N GLU A 291 -44.76 10.53 23.42
CA GLU A 291 -46.05 9.99 23.96
C GLU A 291 -46.65 8.70 23.32
N SER A 292 -47.52 7.88 23.93
CA SER A 292 -48.08 7.71 25.28
C SER A 292 -48.66 6.28 25.43
N TYR A 293 -49.08 5.91 26.65
CA TYR A 293 -49.95 4.77 27.04
C TYR A 293 -51.08 4.44 26.00
N ASP A 294 -51.64 3.24 25.84
CA ASP A 294 -52.07 2.26 26.85
C ASP A 294 -52.61 0.94 26.22
N ASP A 295 -52.84 -0.05 27.09
CA ASP A 295 -53.87 -1.11 27.11
C ASP A 295 -54.07 -2.26 26.07
N SER A 296 -54.24 -3.46 26.66
CA SER A 296 -55.15 -4.58 26.32
C SER A 296 -54.96 -5.50 25.09
N ASP A 297 -54.93 -6.80 25.41
CA ASP A 297 -55.66 -7.94 24.82
C ASP A 297 -55.77 -8.13 23.28
N ASN A 298 -55.21 -9.23 22.78
CA ASN A 298 -56.03 -10.45 22.58
C ASN A 298 -55.27 -11.70 22.10
N ASP A 299 -55.65 -12.82 22.72
CA ASP A 299 -55.88 -14.16 22.18
C ASP A 299 -54.86 -14.89 21.28
N ILE A 300 -54.32 -15.94 21.90
CA ILE A 300 -53.81 -17.17 21.30
C ILE A 300 -54.96 -17.92 20.60
N VAL A 301 -54.72 -18.41 19.37
CA VAL A 301 -55.51 -19.52 18.80
C VAL A 301 -54.55 -20.56 18.21
N TYR A 302 -54.46 -21.72 18.87
CA TYR A 302 -53.90 -22.94 18.29
C TYR A 302 -55.05 -23.77 17.69
N TYR A 303 -54.78 -24.42 16.55
CA TYR A 303 -55.62 -25.49 16.02
C TYR A 303 -54.80 -26.78 15.93
N GLU A 304 -54.92 -27.60 16.96
CA GLU A 304 -54.97 -29.06 16.88
C GLU A 304 -56.46 -29.42 17.08
N GLU A 305 -57.01 -30.52 16.58
CA GLU A 305 -56.44 -31.84 16.29
C GLU A 305 -57.38 -32.58 15.31
N ASP A 306 -56.95 -33.70 14.73
CA ASP A 306 -57.89 -34.66 14.10
C ASP A 306 -57.26 -36.07 14.00
N VAL A 307 -57.16 -36.78 15.14
CA VAL A 307 -57.24 -38.27 15.21
C VAL A 307 -57.80 -38.72 16.58
N GLU A 308 -59.01 -39.29 16.55
CA GLU A 308 -59.69 -40.20 17.51
C GLU A 308 -59.62 -39.96 19.04
#